data_AF-A0A530BP57-F1
#
_entry.id   AF-A0A530BP57-F1
#
_cell.length_a   1.000
_cell.length_b   1.000
_cell.length_c   1.000
_cell.angle_alpha   90.00
_cell.angle_beta   90.00
_cell.angle_gamma   90.00
#
_symmetry.space_group_name_H-M   'P 1'
#
loop_
_entity.id
_entity.type
_entity.pdbx_description
1 polymer ?
#
loop_
_entity_poly.entity_id
_entity_poly.type
_entity_poly.pdbx_seq_one_letter_code
_entity_poly.pdbx_strand_id
1 'polypeptide(L)' 'MSTVGKAVSLLELFTLDEPEIGLSDLARKAGLDKATARRLLMALANHRLIEQEPQS' A
#
# COMPACT_ATOMS: atom_id res chain seq x y z
N MET A 1 -5.99 -15.14 3.17
CA MET A 1 -4.91 -14.57 2.33
C MET A 1 -3.65 -14.46 3.19
N SER A 2 -2.51 -14.96 2.69
CA SER A 2 -1.22 -14.87 3.40
C SER A 2 -0.76 -13.41 3.51
N THR A 3 0.14 -13.12 4.45
CA THR A 3 0.72 -11.77 4.62
C THR A 3 1.40 -11.27 3.35
N VAL A 4 2.12 -12.15 2.65
CA VAL A 4 2.75 -11.84 1.37
C VAL A 4 1.70 -11.49 0.32
N GLY A 5 0.62 -12.28 0.21
CA GLY A 5 -0.47 -11.99 -0.72
C GLY A 5 -1.12 -10.63 -0.48
N LYS A 6 -1.30 -10.23 0.79
CA LYS A 6 -1.82 -8.90 1.14
C LYS A 6 -0.88 -7.76 0.77
N ALA A 7 0.43 -7.98 0.84
CA ALA A 7 1.42 -6.98 0.43
C ALA A 7 1.43 -6.82 -1.09
N VAL A 8 1.36 -7.93 -1.83
CA VAL A 8 1.26 -7.93 -3.30
C VAL A 8 -0.02 -7.22 -3.75
N SER A 9 -1.16 -7.48 -3.12
CA SER A 9 -2.42 -6.81 -3.48
C SER A 9 -2.40 -5.30 -3.26
N LEU A 10 -1.54 -4.77 -2.38
CA LEU A 10 -1.35 -3.33 -2.22
C LEU A 10 -0.54 -2.75 -3.39
N LEU A 11 0.47 -3.47 -3.89
CA LEU A 11 1.29 -3.05 -5.03
C LEU A 11 0.50 -3.04 -6.34
N GLU A 12 -0.40 -4.00 -6.52
CA GLU A 12 -1.25 -4.13 -7.71
C GLU A 12 -2.25 -2.97 -7.88
N LEU A 13 -2.47 -2.16 -6.84
CA LEU A 13 -3.37 -1.00 -6.89
C LEU A 13 -2.73 0.23 -7.53
N PHE A 14 -1.39 0.28 -7.61
CA PHE A 14 -0.68 1.36 -8.27
C PHE A 14 -0.68 1.15 -9.79
N THR A 15 -0.97 2.21 -10.54
CA THR A 15 -0.98 2.18 -12.00
C THR A 15 -0.25 3.40 -12.55
N LEU A 16 -0.03 3.44 -13.87
CA LEU A 16 0.55 4.62 -14.52
C LEU A 16 -0.37 5.85 -14.42
N ASP A 17 -1.69 5.62 -14.41
CA ASP A 17 -2.70 6.69 -14.30
C ASP A 17 -2.93 7.13 -12.84
N GLU A 18 -2.65 6.26 -11.88
CA GLU A 18 -2.78 6.50 -10.45
C GLU A 18 -1.51 6.03 -9.70
N PRO A 19 -0.42 6.83 -9.76
CA PRO A 19 0.85 6.49 -9.15
C PRO A 19 0.91 6.80 -7.64
N GLU A 20 0.01 7.66 -7.15
CA GLU A 20 -0.07 8.08 -5.76
C GLU A 20 -1.46 7.77 -5.20
N ILE A 21 -1.51 7.09 -4.06
CA ILE A 21 -2.77 6.71 -3.42
C ILE A 21 -2.65 6.96 -1.92
N GLY A 22 -3.63 7.66 -1.36
CA GLY A 22 -3.71 7.89 0.08
C GLY A 22 -3.94 6.59 0.86
N LEU A 23 -3.34 6.49 2.05
CA LEU A 23 -3.42 5.29 2.91
C LEU A 23 -4.85 4.78 3.14
N SER A 24 -5.80 5.70 3.37
CA SER A 24 -7.20 5.32 3.62
C SER A 24 -7.85 4.65 2.40
N ASP A 25 -7.53 5.12 1.19
CA ASP A 25 -8.10 4.57 -0.04
C ASP A 25 -7.39 3.29 -0.46
N LEU A 26 -6.07 3.19 -0.27
CA LEU A 26 -5.32 1.94 -0.40
C LEU A 26 -5.91 0.83 0.48
N ALA A 27 -6.18 1.12 1.76
CA ALA A 27 -6.78 0.16 2.68
C ALA A 27 -8.18 -0.28 2.21
N ARG A 28 -9.01 0.66 1.76
CA ARG A 28 -10.36 0.39 1.24
C ARG A 28 -10.33 -0.47 -0.02
N LYS A 29 -9.51 -0.09 -1.02
CA LYS A 29 -9.36 -0.81 -2.30
C LYS A 29 -8.81 -2.23 -2.08
N ALA A 30 -7.89 -2.41 -1.15
CA ALA A 30 -7.33 -3.71 -0.81
C ALA A 30 -8.21 -4.56 0.13
N GLY A 31 -9.33 -4.02 0.64
CA GLY A 31 -10.18 -4.70 1.62
C GLY A 31 -9.47 -4.97 2.96
N LEU A 32 -8.52 -4.11 3.33
CA LEU A 32 -7.74 -4.21 4.57
C LEU A 32 -8.15 -3.13 5.57
N ASP A 33 -7.98 -3.43 6.85
CA ASP A 33 -8.03 -2.36 7.86
C ASP A 33 -6.81 -1.43 7.72
N LYS A 34 -6.97 -0.19 8.16
CA LYS A 34 -5.95 0.86 8.01
C LYS A 34 -4.64 0.55 8.74
N ALA A 35 -4.68 -0.17 9.87
CA ALA A 35 -3.49 -0.51 10.63
C ALA A 35 -2.67 -1.60 9.91
N THR A 36 -3.33 -2.63 9.39
CA THR A 36 -2.72 -3.68 8.57
C THR A 36 -2.13 -3.09 7.29
N ALA A 37 -2.89 -2.27 6.56
CA ALA A 37 -2.40 -1.60 5.35
C ALA A 37 -1.14 -0.77 5.65
N ARG A 38 -1.19 0.09 6.69
CA ARG A 38 -0.03 0.91 7.09
C ARG A 38 1.20 0.07 7.40
N ARG A 39 1.05 -1.02 8.17
CA ARG A 39 2.18 -1.90 8.53
C ARG A 39 2.82 -2.55 7.29
N LEU A 40 2.00 -3.01 6.35
CA LEU A 40 2.49 -3.61 5.12
C LEU A 40 3.18 -2.57 4.22
N LEU A 41 2.59 -1.38 4.07
CA LEU A 41 3.19 -0.27 3.32
C LEU A 41 4.53 0.15 3.92
N MET A 42 4.67 0.23 5.25
CA MET A 42 5.97 0.50 5.89
C MET A 42 7.01 -0.58 5.58
N ALA A 43 6.62 -1.86 5.56
CA ALA A 43 7.53 -2.95 5.19
C ALA A 43 7.96 -2.83 3.71
N LEU A 44 7.01 -2.55 2.81
CA LEU A 44 7.29 -2.33 1.39
C LEU A 44 8.24 -1.14 1.18
N ALA A 45 8.04 -0.04 1.92
CA ALA A 45 8.89 1.15 1.87
C ALA A 45 10.32 0.86 2.37
N ASN A 46 10.46 0.09 3.45
CA ASN A 46 11.77 -0.36 3.94
C ASN A 46 12.55 -1.18 2.91
N HIS A 47 11.85 -1.85 1.99
CA HIS A 47 12.42 -2.60 0.87
C HIS A 47 12.45 -1.82 -0.45
N ARG A 48 12.17 -0.50 -0.44
CA ARG A 48 12.19 0.39 -1.62
C ARG A 48 11.26 -0.04 -2.76
N LEU A 49 10.17 -0.71 -2.42
CA LEU A 49 9.13 -1.09 -3.40
C LEU A 49 8.08 0.02 -3.58
N ILE A 50 7.94 0.88 -2.58
CA ILE A 50 7.11 2.09 -2.61
C ILE A 50 7.83 3.20 -1.84
N GLU A 51 7.36 4.43 -1.98
CA GLU A 51 7.81 5.57 -1.19
C GLU A 51 6.58 6.29 -0.62
N GLN A 52 6.74 6.96 0.53
CA GLN A 52 5.70 7.81 1.08
C GLN A 52 6.05 9.26 0.77
N GLU A 53 5.15 9.95 0.08
CA GLU A 53 5.41 11.34 -0.27
C GLU A 53 5.26 12.24 0.97
N PRO A 54 6.32 12.99 1.35
CA PRO A 54 6.34 13.73 2.62
C PRO A 54 5.45 14.98 2.63
N GLN A 55 4.83 15.34 1.50
CA GLN A 55 4.03 16.55 1.33
C GLN A 55 2.52 16.31 1.16
N SER A 56 2.04 15.08 1.33
CA SER A 56 0.61 14.76 1.17
C SER A 56 -0.24 14.96 2.42
#